data_AF-A0A9P5XIF0-F1
#
_entry.id   AF-A0A9P5XIF0-F1
#
_cell.length_a   1.000
_cell.length_b   1.000
_cell.length_c   1.000
_cell.angle_alpha   90.00
_cell.angle_beta   90.00
_cell.angle_gamma   90.00
#
_symmetry.space_group_name_H-M   'P 1'
#
loop_
_entity.id
_entity.type
_entity.pdbx_description
1 polymer ?
#
loop_
_entity_poly.entity_id
_entity_poly.type
_entity_poly.pdbx_seq_one_letter_code
_entity_poly.pdbx_strand_id
1 'polypeptide(L)'
;VTPEMIDALAVKYGVLVGKWLVYTRSESVDQLWQKVVRIASDRGYGRAKVSTRKVLSEHVICVYVDDYTNNREVDDLRRMLRLRAGVFWKIGFKTDAYTHLGIYKGNKFGL
;
A
#
# COMPACT_ATOMS: atom_id res chain seq x y z
N VAL A 1 -0.98 -2.52 23.38
CA VAL A 1 -0.71 -1.80 22.12
C VAL A 1 -1.97 -1.88 21.31
N THR A 2 -2.56 -0.75 20.93
CA THR A 2 -3.79 -0.69 20.13
C THR A 2 -3.55 0.05 18.82
N PRO A 3 -4.44 -0.07 17.82
CA PRO A 3 -4.35 0.71 16.58
C PRO A 3 -4.26 2.22 16.83
N GLU A 4 -5.06 2.74 17.76
CA GLU A 4 -5.15 4.17 18.09
C GLU A 4 -3.84 4.66 18.71
N MET A 5 -3.19 3.84 19.54
CA MET A 5 -1.86 4.18 20.08
C MET A 5 -0.81 4.27 18.97
N ILE A 6 -0.84 3.35 17.99
CA ILE A 6 0.10 3.35 16.87
C ILE A 6 -0.15 4.57 15.98
N ASP A 7 -1.42 4.88 15.72
CA ASP A 7 -1.84 6.05 14.95
C ASP A 7 -1.39 7.35 15.61
N ALA A 8 -1.64 7.51 16.91
CA ALA A 8 -1.20 8.69 17.67
C ALA A 8 0.33 8.85 17.66
N LEU A 9 1.09 7.76 17.73
CA LEU A 9 2.56 7.81 17.60
C LEU A 9 2.98 8.21 16.19
N ALA A 10 2.35 7.65 15.16
CA ALA A 10 2.64 7.95 13.77
C ALA A 10 2.44 9.43 13.48
N VAL A 11 1.31 10.01 13.92
CA VAL A 11 1.01 11.44 13.80
C VAL A 11 2.02 12.27 14.58
N LYS A 12 2.29 11.92 15.85
CA LYS A 12 3.21 12.66 16.71
C LYS A 12 4.62 12.79 16.14
N TYR A 13 5.11 11.74 15.46
CA TYR A 13 6.47 11.69 14.91
C TYR A 13 6.54 11.91 13.39
N GLY A 14 5.43 12.28 12.74
CA GLY A 14 5.39 12.55 11.30
C GLY A 14 5.61 11.31 10.41
N VAL A 15 5.32 10.11 10.91
CA VAL A 15 5.41 8.84 10.15
C VAL A 15 4.07 8.62 9.42
N LEU A 16 3.77 9.50 8.47
CA LEU A 16 2.45 9.59 7.82
C LEU A 16 2.33 8.81 6.51
N VAL A 17 3.42 8.19 6.04
CA VAL A 17 3.40 7.41 4.80
C VAL A 17 2.55 6.15 4.97
N GLY A 18 1.77 5.81 3.94
CA GLY A 18 1.01 4.56 3.88
C GLY A 18 1.08 3.91 2.52
N LYS A 19 0.63 2.65 2.41
CA LYS A 19 0.60 1.93 1.13
C LYS A 19 -0.60 1.00 0.98
N TRP A 20 -1.15 0.99 -0.23
CA TRP A 20 -2.02 -0.08 -0.71
C TRP A 20 -1.19 -1.29 -1.11
N LEU A 21 -1.59 -2.48 -0.67
CA LEU A 21 -0.97 -3.76 -0.96
C LEU A 21 -1.79 -4.52 -2.01
N VAL A 22 -1.31 -4.50 -3.26
CA VAL A 22 -1.99 -5.13 -4.40
C VAL A 22 -1.30 -6.45 -4.72
N TYR A 23 -1.95 -7.56 -4.36
CA TYR A 23 -1.47 -8.90 -4.67
C TYR A 23 -1.94 -9.33 -6.06
N THR A 24 -1.06 -9.98 -6.82
CA THR A 24 -1.34 -10.49 -8.17
C THR A 24 -0.47 -11.70 -8.52
N ARG A 25 -0.89 -12.48 -9.51
CA ARG A 25 -0.15 -13.66 -9.96
C ARG A 25 1.02 -13.27 -10.86
N SER A 26 1.97 -14.19 -10.99
CA SER A 26 3.19 -13.98 -11.81
C SER A 26 2.86 -13.66 -13.27
N GLU A 27 1.78 -14.20 -13.82
CA GLU A 27 1.40 -14.04 -15.23
C GLU A 27 0.81 -12.65 -15.51
N SER A 28 0.27 -11.99 -14.47
CA SER A 28 -0.41 -10.69 -14.59
C SER A 28 0.40 -9.52 -14.04
N VAL A 29 1.49 -9.78 -13.32
CA VAL A 29 2.23 -8.75 -12.58
C VAL A 29 2.77 -7.65 -13.48
N ASP A 30 3.36 -7.98 -14.63
CA ASP A 30 3.98 -7.00 -15.51
C ASP A 30 2.94 -6.05 -16.13
N GLN A 31 1.81 -6.60 -16.59
CA GLN A 31 0.71 -5.81 -17.14
C GLN A 31 0.08 -4.90 -16.09
N LEU A 32 -0.10 -5.42 -14.86
CA LEU A 32 -0.63 -4.61 -13.76
C LEU A 32 0.37 -3.53 -13.34
N TRP A 33 1.65 -3.87 -13.28
CA TRP A 33 2.74 -2.95 -12.92
C TRP A 33 2.83 -1.78 -13.88
N GLN A 34 2.74 -2.02 -15.19
CA GLN A 34 2.70 -0.95 -16.20
C GLN A 34 1.57 0.05 -15.94
N LYS A 35 0.36 -0.42 -15.58
CA LYS A 35 -0.78 0.45 -15.26
C LYS A 35 -0.53 1.25 -13.98
N VAL A 36 0.04 0.61 -12.96
CA VAL A 36 0.39 1.27 -11.69
C VAL A 36 1.46 2.36 -11.88
N VAL A 37 2.50 2.09 -12.67
CA VAL A 37 3.55 3.08 -12.96
C VAL A 37 2.96 4.31 -13.67
N ARG A 38 2.04 4.11 -14.62
CA ARG A 38 1.32 5.24 -15.25
C ARG A 38 0.51 6.05 -14.26
N ILE A 39 -0.24 5.39 -13.36
CA ILE A 39 -0.97 6.08 -12.29
C ILE A 39 -0.02 6.88 -11.39
N ALA A 40 1.10 6.30 -10.97
CA ALA A 40 2.08 6.98 -10.12
C ALA A 40 2.73 8.18 -10.84
N SER A 41 3.04 8.03 -12.13
CA SER A 41 3.65 9.10 -12.94
C SER A 41 2.68 10.27 -13.13
N ASP A 42 1.42 10.00 -13.47
CA ASP A 42 0.42 11.04 -13.75
C ASP A 42 0.00 11.83 -12.50
N ARG A 43 0.08 11.21 -11.31
CA ARG A 43 -0.19 11.93 -10.06
C ARG A 43 0.86 12.99 -9.79
N GLY A 44 2.10 12.78 -10.24
CA GLY A 44 3.24 13.63 -9.91
C GLY A 44 3.74 13.50 -8.47
N TYR A 45 3.12 12.63 -7.66
CA TYR A 45 3.49 12.33 -6.28
C TYR A 45 3.13 10.87 -5.93
N GLY A 46 3.75 10.37 -4.87
CA GLY A 46 3.63 8.97 -4.45
C GLY A 46 4.62 8.02 -5.14
N ARG A 47 5.01 6.99 -4.39
CA ARG A 47 5.96 5.96 -4.81
C ARG A 47 5.23 4.66 -5.14
N ALA A 48 5.82 3.83 -5.98
CA ALA A 48 5.36 2.46 -6.18
C ALA A 48 6.54 1.50 -6.25
N LYS A 49 6.35 0.27 -5.78
CA LYS A 49 7.34 -0.80 -5.92
C LYS A 49 6.66 -2.14 -6.11
N VAL A 50 7.33 -3.05 -6.79
CA VAL A 50 6.88 -4.43 -7.02
C VAL A 50 7.88 -5.40 -6.40
N SER A 51 7.39 -6.48 -5.80
CA SER A 51 8.26 -7.54 -5.29
C SER A 51 8.97 -8.26 -6.43
N THR A 52 10.26 -8.57 -6.23
CA THR A 52 11.00 -9.46 -7.14
C THR A 52 10.41 -10.87 -7.11
N ARG A 53 10.59 -11.62 -8.21
CA ARG A 53 10.05 -12.97 -8.35
C ARG A 53 10.60 -13.91 -7.27
N LYS A 54 9.69 -14.62 -6.60
CA LYS A 54 10.01 -15.82 -5.82
C LYS A 54 9.19 -16.98 -6.39
N VAL A 55 9.79 -18.17 -6.41
CA VAL A 55 9.17 -19.37 -7.00
C VAL A 55 7.86 -19.66 -6.28
N LEU A 56 6.77 -19.81 -7.05
CA LEU A 56 5.43 -20.21 -6.58
C LEU A 56 4.73 -19.23 -5.61
N SER A 57 5.17 -17.97 -5.50
CA SER A 57 4.47 -16.96 -4.69
C SER A 57 3.77 -15.91 -5.55
N GLU A 58 2.65 -15.39 -5.06
CA GLU A 58 2.07 -14.14 -5.58
C GLU A 58 3.07 -12.98 -5.46
N HIS A 59 2.99 -12.05 -6.40
CA HIS A 59 3.69 -10.78 -6.32
C HIS A 59 2.85 -9.78 -5.52
N VAL A 60 3.52 -8.86 -4.83
CA VAL A 60 2.90 -7.69 -4.22
C VAL A 60 3.42 -6.42 -4.87
N ILE A 61 2.49 -5.59 -5.33
CA ILE A 61 2.74 -4.21 -5.73
C ILE A 61 2.30 -3.32 -4.56
N CYS A 62 3.24 -2.53 -4.02
CA CYS A 62 2.93 -1.50 -3.02
C CYS A 62 2.80 -0.16 -3.73
N VAL A 63 1.68 0.53 -3.51
CA VAL A 63 1.44 1.88 -4.07
C VAL A 63 1.19 2.84 -2.92
N TYR A 64 2.01 3.88 -2.83
CA TYR A 64 2.13 4.70 -1.65
C TYR A 64 1.27 5.98 -1.72
N VAL A 65 0.84 6.40 -0.53
CA VAL A 65 0.39 7.77 -0.22
C VAL A 65 1.40 8.43 0.68
N ASP A 66 1.54 9.74 0.58
CA ASP A 66 2.51 10.49 1.38
C ASP A 66 1.95 10.83 2.77
N ASP A 67 0.64 11.03 2.88
CA ASP A 67 -0.06 11.22 4.16
C ASP A 67 -1.35 10.38 4.23
N TYR A 68 -1.35 9.32 5.06
CA TYR A 68 -2.51 8.47 5.25
C TYR A 68 -3.66 9.15 6.01
N THR A 69 -3.40 10.25 6.72
CA THR A 69 -4.44 11.04 7.42
C THR A 69 -5.23 11.91 6.44
N ASN A 70 -4.68 12.14 5.24
CA ASN A 70 -5.40 12.74 4.12
C ASN A 70 -6.29 11.69 3.42
N ASN A 71 -7.51 11.53 3.93
CA ASN A 71 -8.49 10.58 3.37
C ASN A 71 -8.71 10.74 1.86
N ARG A 72 -8.65 11.98 1.35
CA ARG A 72 -8.81 12.23 -0.09
C ARG A 72 -7.68 11.59 -0.89
N GLU A 73 -6.44 11.69 -0.43
CA GLU A 73 -5.29 11.06 -1.09
C GLU A 73 -5.45 9.54 -1.13
N VAL A 74 -5.83 8.94 0.01
CA VAL A 74 -6.05 7.50 0.16
C VAL A 74 -7.15 7.00 -0.77
N ASP A 75 -8.28 7.70 -0.79
CA ASP A 75 -9.47 7.34 -1.58
C ASP A 75 -9.27 7.57 -3.07
N ASP A 76 -8.66 8.68 -3.47
CA ASP A 76 -8.37 8.96 -4.88
C ASP A 76 -7.39 7.92 -5.44
N LEU A 77 -6.36 7.55 -4.68
CA LEU A 77 -5.46 6.46 -5.09
C LEU A 77 -6.21 5.13 -5.21
N ARG A 78 -7.05 4.79 -4.22
CA ARG A 78 -7.87 3.56 -4.29
C ARG A 78 -8.76 3.55 -5.52
N ARG A 79 -9.41 4.67 -5.83
CA ARG A 79 -10.28 4.86 -7.00
C ARG A 79 -9.51 4.73 -8.31
N MET A 80 -8.33 5.35 -8.43
CA MET A 80 -7.48 5.20 -9.61
C MET A 80 -7.03 3.75 -9.83
N LEU A 81 -6.66 3.04 -8.76
CA LEU A 81 -6.31 1.61 -8.85
C LEU A 81 -7.50 0.77 -9.37
N ARG A 82 -8.75 1.09 -9.00
CA ARG A 82 -9.94 0.43 -9.57
C ARG A 82 -10.11 0.77 -11.05
N LEU A 83 -10.28 2.06 -11.34
CA LEU A 83 -10.76 2.52 -12.66
C LEU A 83 -9.69 2.43 -13.75
N ARG A 84 -8.42 2.63 -13.40
CA ARG A 84 -7.32 2.71 -14.37
C ARG A 84 -6.45 1.45 -14.40
N ALA A 85 -6.35 0.72 -13.29
CA ALA A 85 -5.56 -0.51 -13.21
C ALA A 85 -6.41 -1.80 -13.16
N GLY A 86 -7.73 -1.70 -12.96
CA GLY A 86 -8.62 -2.86 -12.89
C GLY A 86 -8.58 -3.60 -11.54
N VAL A 87 -8.08 -2.96 -10.47
CA VAL A 87 -7.95 -3.58 -9.14
C VAL A 87 -9.27 -3.52 -8.39
N PHE A 88 -10.23 -4.36 -8.79
CA PHE A 88 -11.57 -4.40 -8.19
C PHE A 88 -11.67 -5.28 -6.94
N TRP A 89 -10.70 -6.18 -6.72
CA TRP A 89 -10.67 -7.05 -5.55
C TRP A 89 -10.30 -6.29 -4.26
N LYS A 90 -10.53 -6.94 -3.13
CA LYS A 90 -10.15 -6.42 -1.81
C LYS A 90 -8.63 -6.38 -1.70
N ILE A 91 -8.10 -5.22 -1.31
CA ILE A 91 -6.68 -4.99 -1.07
C ILE A 91 -6.51 -4.38 0.32
N GLY A 92 -5.38 -4.65 0.96
CA GLY A 92 -5.06 -4.09 2.28
C GLY A 92 -4.43 -2.71 2.18
N PHE A 93 -4.65 -1.87 3.18
CA PHE A 93 -3.90 -0.65 3.42
C PHE A 93 -3.04 -0.85 4.67
N LYS A 94 -1.77 -0.44 4.63
CA LYS A 94 -0.85 -0.53 5.77
C LYS A 94 -0.05 0.75 5.89
N THR A 95 -0.05 1.38 7.07
CA THR A 95 0.80 2.54 7.34
C THR A 95 2.25 2.12 7.61
N ASP A 96 3.19 3.02 7.35
CA ASP A 96 4.62 2.75 7.56
C ASP A 96 4.97 2.61 9.05
N ALA A 97 4.20 3.21 9.95
CA ALA A 97 4.36 3.01 11.39
C ALA A 97 4.31 1.51 11.79
N TYR A 98 3.35 0.73 11.27
CA TYR A 98 3.32 -0.72 11.51
C TYR A 98 4.55 -1.43 10.95
N THR A 99 5.09 -0.95 9.82
CA THR A 99 6.30 -1.52 9.21
C THR A 99 7.53 -1.23 10.06
N HIS A 100 7.71 0.02 10.51
CA HIS A 100 8.82 0.44 11.37
C HIS A 100 8.79 -0.22 12.74
N LEU A 101 7.61 -0.44 13.32
CA LEU A 101 7.43 -1.13 14.59
C LEU A 101 7.49 -2.66 14.47
N GLY A 102 7.70 -3.21 13.27
CA GLY A 102 7.77 -4.66 13.06
C GLY A 102 6.44 -5.39 13.30
N ILE A 103 5.31 -4.69 13.16
CA ILE A 103 3.97 -5.25 13.40
C ILE A 103 3.46 -5.84 12.08
N TYR A 104 3.34 -7.18 12.07
CA TYR A 104 2.86 -7.97 10.95
C TYR A 104 1.75 -8.92 11.40
N LYS A 105 1.08 -9.55 10.44
CA LYS A 105 0.03 -10.55 10.70
C LYS A 105 0.55 -11.62 11.69
N GLY A 106 -0.21 -11.89 12.74
CA GLY A 106 0.15 -12.87 13.78
C GLY A 106 1.13 -12.35 14.84
N ASN A 107 1.29 -11.04 14.97
CA ASN A 107 2.09 -10.46 16.05
C ASN A 107 1.47 -10.70 17.43
N LYS A 108 2.30 -10.57 18.47
CA LYS A 108 1.94 -10.80 19.89
C LYS A 108 0.82 -9.88 20.44
N PHE A 109 0.47 -8.80 19.74
CA PHE A 109 -0.57 -7.86 20.16
C PHE A 109 -1.94 -8.17 19.56
N GLY A 110 -2.06 -9.15 18.66
CA GLY A 110 -3.32 -9.51 18.00
C GLY A 110 -3.79 -8.50 16.95
N LEU A 111 -2.89 -7.62 16.49
CA LEU A 111 -3.14 -6.60 15.46
C LEU A 111 -2.96 -7.11 14.02
#